data_AF-A0A1U7WXX6-F1
#
_entry.id   AF-A0A1U7WXX6-F1
#
_cell.length_a   1.000
_cell.length_b   1.000
_cell.length_c   1.000
_cell.angle_alpha   90.00
_cell.angle_beta   90.00
_cell.angle_gamma   90.00
#
_symmetry.space_group_name_H-M   'P 1'
#
loop_
_entity.id
_entity.type
_entity.pdbx_description
1 polymer ?
#
loop_
_entity_poly.entity_id
_entity_poly.type
_entity_poly.pdbx_seq_one_letter_code
_entity_poly.pdbx_strand_id
1 'polypeptide(L)'
;MAFVSAFVISMVFSELVFVCQSNPVCQPIYPKYEIPVYKEDRDNVHFAQNLEFLEAEYFLWASKGHGIDVMAPYLTKGGPPPIGAQKANLDSLTYRIIEEFAYQEIGHLRAIDKTVGGIPRPLMDLSRENFAKLFDEAIGYELEPPFDPYRDSLSYMLSCYVIPYVGMNGYVGMNPQLKGYAAKH
;
A
#
# COMPACT_ATOMS: atom_id res chain seq x y z
N MET A 1 30.10 -2.53 -9.30
CA MET A 1 29.30 -3.46 -8.46
C MET A 1 30.11 -4.22 -7.40
N ALA A 2 31.44 -4.38 -7.52
CA ALA A 2 32.25 -5.03 -6.48
C ALA A 2 32.46 -4.17 -5.21
N PHE A 3 32.44 -2.84 -5.33
CA PHE A 3 32.75 -1.92 -4.22
C PHE A 3 31.65 -1.80 -3.17
N VAL A 4 30.37 -1.84 -3.58
CA VAL A 4 29.22 -1.77 -2.67
C VAL A 4 29.09 -3.08 -1.86
N SER A 5 29.41 -4.21 -2.48
CA SER A 5 29.40 -5.52 -1.82
C SER A 5 30.48 -5.62 -0.73
N ALA A 6 31.69 -5.11 -0.97
CA ALA A 6 32.76 -5.09 0.04
C ALA A 6 32.44 -4.16 1.23
N PHE A 7 31.73 -3.05 0.99
CA PHE A 7 31.39 -2.09 2.04
C PHE A 7 30.32 -2.63 3.00
N VAL A 8 29.30 -3.31 2.47
CA VAL A 8 28.26 -3.96 3.29
C VAL A 8 28.85 -5.13 4.08
N ILE A 9 29.73 -5.93 3.47
CA ILE A 9 30.41 -7.04 4.15
C ILE A 9 31.33 -6.50 5.27
N SER A 10 32.04 -5.38 5.03
CA SER A 10 32.89 -4.74 6.05
C SER A 10 32.10 -4.16 7.23
N MET A 11 30.84 -3.74 7.04
CA MET A 11 29.99 -3.24 8.12
C MET A 11 29.41 -4.36 8.99
N VAL A 12 29.24 -5.57 8.45
CA VAL A 12 28.79 -6.75 9.22
C VAL A 12 29.92 -7.30 10.11
N PHE A 13 31.19 -7.16 9.68
CA PHE A 13 32.35 -7.61 10.45
C PHE A 13 32.85 -6.62 11.51
N SER A 14 32.43 -5.36 11.49
CA SER A 14 32.94 -4.32 12.39
C SER A 14 32.11 -4.07 13.65
N GLU A 15 31.06 -4.87 13.92
CA GLU A 15 30.08 -4.64 15.00
C GLU A 15 29.51 -3.21 15.06
N LEU A 16 29.67 -2.41 13.99
CA LEU A 16 29.22 -1.01 13.96
C LEU A 16 27.73 -0.89 13.61
N VAL A 17 27.09 -1.99 13.21
CA VAL A 17 25.64 -2.12 13.19
C VAL A 17 25.24 -2.73 14.51
N PHE A 18 24.88 -1.89 15.47
CA PHE A 18 24.13 -2.31 16.64
C PHE A 18 22.74 -2.73 16.16
N VAL A 19 22.62 -3.93 15.60
CA VAL A 19 21.33 -4.61 15.52
C VAL A 19 20.96 -4.82 16.98
N CYS A 20 20.07 -3.98 17.50
CA CYS A 20 19.40 -4.29 18.75
C CYS A 20 18.75 -5.66 18.55
N GLN A 21 19.42 -6.72 19.00
CA GLN A 21 18.75 -7.96 19.36
C GLN A 21 17.92 -7.65 20.60
N SER A 22 16.82 -6.93 20.39
CA SER A 22 15.72 -7.01 21.33
C SER A 22 15.22 -8.44 21.20
N ASN A 23 15.40 -9.25 22.25
CA ASN A 23 14.52 -10.38 22.46
C ASN A 23 13.14 -9.76 22.74
N PRO A 24 12.17 -9.80 21.82
CA PRO A 24 10.87 -9.20 22.06
C PRO A 24 10.30 -9.85 23.33
N VAL A 25 10.09 -9.05 24.38
CA VAL A 25 9.56 -9.51 25.67
C VAL A 25 8.13 -10.03 25.51
N CYS A 26 7.40 -9.52 24.51
CA CYS A 26 6.15 -10.10 24.03
C CYS A 26 6.42 -11.02 22.84
N GLN A 27 6.60 -12.31 23.10
CA GLN A 27 6.36 -13.32 22.07
C GLN A 27 4.85 -13.33 21.78
N PRO A 28 4.40 -13.29 20.51
CA PRO A 28 2.98 -13.47 20.22
C PRO A 28 2.53 -14.81 20.81
N ILE A 29 1.47 -14.79 21.62
CA ILE A 29 0.91 -16.01 22.21
C ILE A 29 0.24 -16.76 21.06
N TYR A 30 0.92 -17.78 20.54
CA TYR A 30 0.32 -18.69 19.58
C TYR A 30 -0.78 -19.49 20.30
N PRO A 31 -2.01 -19.53 19.76
CA PRO A 31 -3.07 -20.30 20.37
C PRO A 31 -2.68 -21.78 20.30
N LYS A 32 -2.96 -22.51 21.40
CA LYS A 32 -2.69 -23.95 21.49
C LYS A 32 -3.48 -24.78 20.47
N TYR A 33 -4.55 -24.20 19.92
CA TYR A 33 -5.44 -24.80 18.92
C TYR A 33 -5.67 -23.80 17.78
N GLU A 34 -5.92 -24.30 16.58
CA GLU A 34 -6.26 -23.45 15.43
C GLU A 34 -7.56 -22.69 15.69
N ILE A 35 -7.50 -21.36 15.58
CA ILE A 35 -8.68 -20.49 15.64
C ILE A 35 -9.06 -20.18 14.18
N PRO A 36 -10.25 -20.57 13.72
CA PRO A 36 -10.64 -20.35 12.33
C PRO A 36 -10.78 -18.86 12.01
N VAL A 37 -10.64 -18.52 10.73
CA VAL A 37 -11.05 -17.20 10.20
C VAL A 37 -12.58 -17.19 10.07
N TYR A 38 -13.24 -16.30 10.79
CA TYR A 38 -14.69 -16.18 10.76
C TYR A 38 -15.15 -15.39 9.54
N LYS A 39 -16.44 -15.46 9.22
CA LYS A 39 -17.00 -14.69 8.09
C LYS A 39 -16.82 -13.19 8.31
N GLU A 40 -17.07 -12.73 9.53
CA GLU A 40 -16.97 -11.31 9.89
C GLU A 40 -15.52 -10.81 9.81
N ASP A 41 -14.53 -11.67 10.12
CA ASP A 41 -13.12 -11.33 9.93
C ASP A 41 -12.82 -11.10 8.45
N ARG A 42 -13.33 -11.97 7.56
CA ARG A 42 -13.16 -11.81 6.11
C ARG A 42 -13.80 -10.52 5.62
N ASP A 43 -15.05 -10.26 6.02
CA ASP A 43 -15.78 -9.07 5.58
C ASP A 43 -15.03 -7.79 6.00
N ASN A 44 -14.49 -7.75 7.22
CA ASN A 44 -13.68 -6.62 7.70
C ASN A 44 -12.36 -6.48 6.93
N VAL A 45 -11.62 -7.58 6.73
CA VAL A 45 -10.34 -7.55 5.99
C VAL A 45 -10.57 -7.21 4.53
N HIS A 46 -11.66 -7.67 3.91
CA HIS A 46 -12.03 -7.35 2.54
C HIS A 46 -12.41 -5.88 2.37
N PHE A 47 -12.99 -5.24 3.39
CA PHE A 47 -13.17 -3.80 3.39
C PHE A 47 -11.81 -3.09 3.29
N ALA A 48 -10.85 -3.46 4.15
CA ALA A 48 -9.49 -2.93 4.10
C ALA A 48 -8.78 -3.25 2.78
N GLN A 49 -9.02 -4.43 2.19
CA GLN A 49 -8.45 -4.82 0.90
C GLN A 49 -8.82 -3.86 -0.25
N ASN A 50 -9.97 -3.18 -0.19
CA ASN A 50 -10.29 -2.15 -1.20
C ASN A 50 -9.28 -0.99 -1.16
N LEU A 51 -8.79 -0.64 0.03
CA LEU A 51 -7.79 0.41 0.21
C LEU A 51 -6.41 -0.06 -0.25
N GLU A 52 -6.07 -1.32 0.00
CA GLU A 52 -4.85 -1.94 -0.55
C GLU A 52 -4.84 -1.93 -2.09
N PHE A 53 -6.00 -2.18 -2.73
CA PHE A 53 -6.10 -2.05 -4.19
C PHE A 53 -5.89 -0.60 -4.65
N LEU A 54 -6.48 0.37 -3.93
CA LEU A 54 -6.32 1.80 -4.21
C LEU A 54 -4.86 2.22 -4.15
N GLU A 55 -4.17 1.88 -3.06
CA GLU A 55 -2.77 2.21 -2.82
C GLU A 55 -1.86 1.51 -3.84
N ALA A 56 -2.05 0.19 -4.05
CA ALA A 56 -1.26 -0.57 -5.01
C ALA A 56 -1.37 -0.02 -6.43
N GLU A 57 -2.58 0.21 -6.94
CA GLU A 57 -2.75 0.79 -8.28
C GLU A 57 -2.15 2.19 -8.36
N TYR A 58 -2.40 3.04 -7.36
CA TYR A 58 -1.93 4.42 -7.39
C TYR A 58 -0.41 4.52 -7.41
N PHE A 59 0.29 3.76 -6.56
CA PHE A 59 1.75 3.76 -6.49
C PHE A 59 2.39 3.04 -7.69
N LEU A 60 1.81 1.94 -8.17
CA LEU A 60 2.31 1.23 -9.35
C LEU A 60 2.19 2.10 -10.61
N TRP A 61 1.05 2.74 -10.83
CA TRP A 61 0.88 3.62 -11.98
C TRP A 61 1.85 4.80 -11.91
N ALA A 62 1.94 5.49 -10.77
CA ALA A 62 2.80 6.65 -10.65
C ALA A 62 4.28 6.35 -10.86
N SER A 63 4.78 5.24 -10.32
CA SER A 63 6.18 4.85 -10.47
C SER A 63 6.44 4.11 -11.80
N LYS A 64 5.69 3.07 -12.11
CA LYS A 64 5.97 2.17 -13.24
C LYS A 64 5.21 2.53 -14.52
N GLY A 65 4.07 3.18 -14.42
CA GLY A 65 3.19 3.48 -15.55
C GLY A 65 2.30 2.31 -15.98
N HIS A 66 2.11 1.33 -15.11
CA HIS A 66 1.19 0.22 -15.29
C HIS A 66 0.76 -0.32 -13.93
N GLY A 67 -0.44 -0.89 -13.85
CA GLY A 67 -1.05 -1.37 -12.61
C GLY A 67 -0.79 -2.85 -12.28
N ILE A 68 -1.69 -3.39 -11.46
CA ILE A 68 -1.64 -4.78 -10.97
C ILE A 68 -1.77 -5.78 -12.13
N ASP A 69 -2.45 -5.41 -13.23
CA ASP A 69 -2.61 -6.26 -14.42
C ASP A 69 -1.27 -6.69 -15.04
N VAL A 70 -0.20 -5.91 -14.85
CA VAL A 70 1.15 -6.26 -15.30
C VAL A 70 1.97 -6.86 -14.17
N MET A 71 1.91 -6.27 -12.98
CA MET A 71 2.78 -6.65 -11.86
C MET A 71 2.39 -7.97 -11.19
N ALA A 72 1.08 -8.22 -11.02
CA ALA A 72 0.55 -9.39 -10.33
C ALA A 72 -0.91 -9.68 -10.77
N PRO A 73 -1.16 -10.01 -12.05
CA PRO A 73 -2.51 -10.08 -12.62
C PRO A 73 -3.46 -11.04 -11.89
N TYR A 74 -2.93 -12.10 -11.26
CA TYR A 74 -3.74 -13.05 -10.51
C TYR A 74 -4.42 -12.43 -9.28
N LEU A 75 -3.91 -11.32 -8.76
CA LEU A 75 -4.50 -10.60 -7.61
C LEU A 75 -5.75 -9.79 -7.99
N THR A 76 -5.96 -9.46 -9.27
CA THR A 76 -7.12 -8.65 -9.68
C THR A 76 -8.43 -9.43 -9.59
N LYS A 77 -8.35 -10.77 -9.66
CA LYS A 77 -9.49 -11.71 -9.72
C LYS A 77 -10.57 -11.29 -10.73
N GLY A 78 -10.12 -10.75 -11.87
CA GLY A 78 -11.01 -10.31 -12.95
C GLY A 78 -11.67 -8.94 -12.74
N GLY A 79 -11.31 -8.22 -11.69
CA GLY A 79 -11.75 -6.84 -11.47
C GLY A 79 -11.21 -5.87 -12.54
N PRO A 80 -11.95 -4.80 -12.86
CA PRO A 80 -11.58 -3.86 -13.92
C PRO A 80 -10.36 -3.00 -13.54
N PRO A 81 -9.57 -2.52 -14.52
CA PRO A 81 -8.46 -1.60 -14.28
C PRO A 81 -8.95 -0.22 -13.80
N PRO A 82 -8.09 0.55 -13.11
CA PRO A 82 -8.45 1.90 -12.68
C PRO A 82 -8.64 2.84 -13.87
N ILE A 83 -9.48 3.85 -13.70
CA ILE A 83 -9.71 4.92 -14.68
C ILE A 83 -8.66 6.00 -14.48
N GLY A 84 -8.06 6.49 -15.57
CA GLY A 84 -7.26 7.72 -15.60
C GLY A 84 -5.94 7.71 -14.81
N ALA A 85 -5.53 6.54 -14.28
CA ALA A 85 -4.25 6.36 -13.63
C ALA A 85 -3.09 6.61 -14.61
N GLN A 86 -2.04 7.30 -14.15
CA GLN A 86 -0.95 7.76 -15.00
C GLN A 86 0.40 7.58 -14.34
N LYS A 87 1.44 7.52 -15.17
CA LYS A 87 2.82 7.66 -14.69
C LYS A 87 3.07 9.09 -14.25
N ALA A 88 3.49 9.26 -13.01
CA ALA A 88 3.80 10.57 -12.46
C ALA A 88 5.20 11.02 -12.90
N ASN A 89 5.37 12.32 -13.07
CA ASN A 89 6.67 12.93 -13.33
C ASN A 89 7.42 13.13 -12.00
N LEU A 90 8.00 12.04 -11.49
CA LEU A 90 8.70 12.01 -10.22
C LEU A 90 10.21 12.25 -10.39
N ASP A 91 10.80 13.00 -9.47
CA ASP A 91 12.25 13.04 -9.31
C ASP A 91 12.80 11.68 -8.86
N SER A 92 14.11 11.51 -8.95
CA SER A 92 14.75 10.22 -8.70
C SER A 92 14.58 9.69 -7.28
N LEU A 93 14.49 10.55 -6.26
CA LEU A 93 14.29 10.13 -4.87
C LEU A 93 12.84 9.71 -4.66
N THR A 94 11.90 10.59 -5.04
CA THR A 94 10.47 10.34 -4.90
C THR A 94 10.07 9.08 -5.67
N TYR A 95 10.56 8.91 -6.89
CA TYR A 95 10.36 7.69 -7.69
C TYR A 95 10.71 6.41 -6.91
N ARG A 96 11.90 6.35 -6.30
CA ARG A 96 12.34 5.16 -5.57
C ARG A 96 11.46 4.87 -4.37
N ILE A 97 11.04 5.91 -3.65
CA ILE A 97 10.17 5.76 -2.48
C ILE A 97 8.80 5.22 -2.92
N ILE A 98 8.19 5.81 -3.94
CA ILE A 98 6.87 5.38 -4.45
C ILE A 98 6.94 3.98 -5.07
N GLU A 99 8.06 3.62 -5.70
CA GLU A 99 8.29 2.24 -6.16
C GLU A 99 8.30 1.24 -4.99
N GLU A 100 8.99 1.55 -3.89
CA GLU A 100 8.99 0.67 -2.72
C GLU A 100 7.59 0.55 -2.09
N PHE A 101 6.81 1.63 -2.02
CA PHE A 101 5.42 1.58 -1.57
C PHE A 101 4.59 0.67 -2.49
N ALA A 102 4.74 0.81 -3.81
CA ALA A 102 4.04 -0.05 -4.77
C ALA A 102 4.31 -1.55 -4.54
N TYR A 103 5.56 -1.92 -4.20
CA TYR A 103 5.89 -3.30 -3.87
C TYR A 103 5.34 -3.76 -2.52
N GLN A 104 5.28 -2.87 -1.53
CA GLN A 104 4.67 -3.15 -0.23
C GLN A 104 3.18 -3.48 -0.38
N GLU A 105 2.42 -2.69 -1.14
CA GLU A 105 0.98 -2.93 -1.31
C GLU A 105 0.66 -4.20 -2.11
N ILE A 106 1.49 -4.55 -3.09
CA ILE A 106 1.41 -5.88 -3.73
C ILE A 106 1.67 -6.99 -2.70
N GLY A 107 2.60 -6.77 -1.76
CA GLY A 107 2.84 -7.66 -0.63
C GLY A 107 1.63 -7.81 0.28
N HIS A 108 0.97 -6.71 0.64
CA HIS A 108 -0.25 -6.72 1.46
C HIS A 108 -1.40 -7.47 0.76
N LEU A 109 -1.65 -7.18 -0.52
CA LEU A 109 -2.67 -7.89 -1.31
C LEU A 109 -2.40 -9.41 -1.36
N ARG A 110 -1.14 -9.83 -1.51
CA ARG A 110 -0.75 -11.26 -1.45
C ARG A 110 -0.98 -11.87 -0.06
N ALA A 111 -0.65 -11.13 0.99
CA ALA A 111 -0.84 -11.60 2.37
C ALA A 111 -2.33 -11.81 2.66
N ILE A 112 -3.17 -10.84 2.32
CA ILE A 112 -4.63 -10.93 2.47
C ILE A 112 -5.18 -12.10 1.65
N ASP A 113 -4.82 -12.21 0.37
CA ASP A 113 -5.32 -13.28 -0.50
C ASP A 113 -4.97 -14.67 0.03
N LYS A 114 -3.76 -14.84 0.56
CA LYS A 114 -3.31 -16.10 1.16
C LYS A 114 -4.02 -16.43 2.48
N THR A 115 -4.29 -15.41 3.30
CA THR A 115 -4.79 -15.60 4.67
C THR A 115 -6.31 -15.73 4.75
N VAL A 116 -7.04 -14.85 4.06
CA VAL A 116 -8.51 -14.78 4.15
C VAL A 116 -9.21 -14.98 2.81
N GLY A 117 -8.44 -15.16 1.73
CA GLY A 117 -8.92 -15.11 0.35
C GLY A 117 -9.12 -13.66 -0.10
N GLY A 118 -8.79 -13.34 -1.35
CA GLY A 118 -9.01 -11.99 -1.89
C GLY A 118 -10.35 -11.80 -2.59
N ILE A 119 -10.75 -10.55 -2.74
CA ILE A 119 -11.89 -10.10 -3.56
C ILE A 119 -11.45 -9.64 -4.96
N PRO A 120 -12.37 -9.56 -5.94
CA PRO A 120 -12.10 -8.82 -7.19
C PRO A 120 -11.71 -7.38 -6.92
N ARG A 121 -10.68 -6.89 -7.63
CA ARG A 121 -10.27 -5.49 -7.59
C ARG A 121 -11.48 -4.58 -7.88
N PRO A 122 -11.79 -3.59 -7.03
CA PRO A 122 -12.88 -2.66 -7.30
C PRO A 122 -12.53 -1.71 -8.47
N LEU A 123 -13.54 -1.15 -9.12
CA LEU A 123 -13.33 -0.04 -10.06
C LEU A 123 -12.97 1.22 -9.27
N MET A 124 -11.91 1.91 -9.68
CA MET A 124 -11.40 3.10 -9.00
C MET A 124 -11.13 4.19 -10.02
N ASP A 125 -11.46 5.44 -9.68
CA ASP A 125 -11.15 6.60 -10.51
C ASP A 125 -9.93 7.32 -9.95
N LEU A 126 -8.78 7.08 -10.59
CA LEU A 126 -7.50 7.69 -10.26
C LEU A 126 -7.16 8.81 -11.25
N SER A 127 -8.14 9.33 -12.00
CA SER A 127 -7.93 10.44 -12.93
C SER A 127 -7.52 11.71 -12.19
N ARG A 128 -6.71 12.54 -12.85
CA ARG A 128 -6.36 13.87 -12.32
C ARG A 128 -7.59 14.74 -12.12
N GLU A 129 -8.64 14.55 -12.91
CA GLU A 129 -9.91 15.28 -12.78
C GLU A 129 -10.64 14.91 -11.49
N ASN A 130 -10.57 13.65 -11.05
CA ASN A 130 -11.10 13.25 -9.75
C ASN A 130 -10.30 13.84 -8.59
N PHE A 131 -8.95 13.84 -8.70
CA PHE A 131 -8.09 14.49 -7.71
C PHE A 131 -8.29 16.01 -7.67
N ALA A 132 -8.49 16.68 -8.81
CA ALA A 132 -8.78 18.11 -8.86
C ALA A 132 -10.02 18.46 -8.03
N LYS A 133 -11.14 17.75 -8.27
CA LYS A 133 -12.38 17.93 -7.51
C LYS A 133 -12.18 17.75 -6.01
N LEU A 134 -11.46 16.70 -5.62
CA LEU A 134 -11.18 16.43 -4.21
C LEU A 134 -10.40 17.58 -3.56
N PHE A 135 -9.39 18.12 -4.24
CA PHE A 135 -8.58 19.21 -3.72
C PHE A 135 -9.35 20.53 -3.69
N ASP A 136 -10.18 20.80 -4.69
CA ASP A 136 -11.08 21.97 -4.70
C ASP A 136 -12.05 21.93 -3.52
N GLU A 137 -12.64 20.76 -3.24
CA GLU A 137 -13.52 20.55 -2.08
C GLU A 137 -12.78 20.71 -0.75
N ALA A 138 -11.56 20.16 -0.65
CA ALA A 138 -10.76 20.23 0.58
C ALA A 138 -10.30 21.66 0.91
N ILE A 139 -10.03 22.47 -0.12
CA ILE A 139 -9.55 23.85 0.01
C ILE A 139 -10.73 24.85 0.08
N GLY A 140 -11.86 24.52 -0.54
CA GLY A 140 -13.09 25.31 -0.53
C GLY A 140 -13.29 26.24 -1.74
N TYR A 141 -12.48 26.10 -2.79
CA TYR A 141 -12.63 26.80 -4.07
C TYR A 141 -11.89 26.06 -5.20
N GLU A 142 -12.27 26.32 -6.45
CA GLU A 142 -11.65 25.73 -7.65
C GLU A 142 -10.23 26.27 -7.87
N LEU A 143 -9.24 25.37 -7.93
CA LEU A 143 -7.85 25.73 -8.17
C LEU A 143 -7.59 26.06 -9.65
N GLU A 144 -6.85 27.13 -9.91
CA GLU A 144 -6.36 27.49 -11.25
C GLU A 144 -4.82 27.53 -11.30
N PRO A 145 -4.15 26.59 -12.01
CA PRO A 145 -4.72 25.44 -12.72
C PRO A 145 -5.25 24.35 -11.77
N PRO A 146 -6.13 23.45 -12.25
CA PRO A 146 -6.63 22.33 -11.45
C PRO A 146 -5.50 21.48 -10.88
N PHE A 147 -5.72 20.92 -9.69
CA PHE A 147 -4.73 20.05 -9.06
C PHE A 147 -4.51 18.79 -9.91
N ASP A 148 -3.24 18.54 -10.26
CA ASP A 148 -2.83 17.33 -10.99
C ASP A 148 -1.80 16.58 -10.15
N PRO A 149 -2.13 15.39 -9.62
CA PRO A 149 -1.20 14.61 -8.81
C PRO A 149 -0.01 14.09 -9.62
N TYR A 150 -0.12 13.95 -10.94
CA TYR A 150 0.90 13.32 -11.77
C TYR A 150 1.95 14.30 -12.31
N ARG A 151 1.75 15.61 -12.09
CA ARG A 151 2.55 16.69 -12.68
C ARG A 151 4.00 16.74 -12.19
N ASP A 152 4.20 16.56 -10.89
CA ASP A 152 5.51 16.65 -10.23
C ASP A 152 5.51 15.92 -8.88
N SER A 153 6.71 15.68 -8.32
CA SER A 153 6.87 14.99 -7.04
C SER A 153 6.11 15.62 -5.89
N LEU A 154 6.05 16.96 -5.80
CA LEU A 154 5.41 17.64 -4.68
C LEU A 154 3.90 17.44 -4.76
N SER A 155 3.31 17.65 -5.93
CA SER A 155 1.90 17.36 -6.17
C SER A 155 1.57 15.90 -5.86
N TYR A 156 2.39 14.94 -6.30
CA TYR A 156 2.15 13.52 -6.02
C TYR A 156 2.25 13.19 -4.53
N MET A 157 3.24 13.75 -3.81
CA MET A 157 3.34 13.53 -2.37
C MET A 157 2.18 14.17 -1.61
N LEU A 158 1.69 15.34 -2.04
CA LEU A 158 0.52 15.97 -1.43
C LEU A 158 -0.75 15.12 -1.62
N SER A 159 -0.97 14.58 -2.81
CA SER A 159 -2.10 13.66 -3.04
C SER A 159 -1.95 12.36 -2.28
N CYS A 160 -0.73 11.89 -2.04
CA CYS A 160 -0.51 10.73 -1.17
C CYS A 160 -1.03 10.96 0.25
N TYR A 161 -1.15 12.18 0.78
CA TYR A 161 -1.72 12.39 2.13
C TYR A 161 -3.23 12.09 2.22
N VAL A 162 -3.93 12.04 1.09
CA VAL A 162 -5.36 11.71 1.04
C VAL A 162 -5.60 10.25 1.44
N ILE A 163 -4.70 9.35 1.05
CA ILE A 163 -4.95 7.90 1.04
C ILE A 163 -4.69 7.22 2.42
N PRO A 164 -3.53 7.42 3.10
CA PRO A 164 -3.17 6.73 4.33
C PRO A 164 -4.08 7.04 5.51
N TYR A 165 -4.71 8.23 5.52
CA TYR A 165 -5.65 8.56 6.59
C TYR A 165 -6.88 7.64 6.53
N VAL A 166 -7.28 7.18 5.35
CA VAL A 166 -8.38 6.23 5.19
C VAL A 166 -7.89 4.80 5.52
N GLY A 167 -6.69 4.42 5.08
CA GLY A 167 -6.05 3.12 5.35
C GLY A 167 -5.85 2.82 6.84
N MET A 168 -5.28 3.77 7.57
CA MET A 168 -5.03 3.64 9.01
C MET A 168 -6.34 3.51 9.80
N ASN A 169 -7.38 4.26 9.43
CA ASN A 169 -8.70 4.15 10.05
C ASN A 169 -9.36 2.79 9.76
N GLY A 170 -9.13 2.22 8.57
CA GLY A 170 -9.58 0.88 8.23
C GLY A 170 -9.01 -0.19 9.17
N TYR A 171 -7.69 -0.29 9.25
CA TYR A 171 -7.05 -1.33 10.07
C TYR A 171 -7.17 -1.10 11.58
N VAL A 172 -7.01 0.14 12.06
CA VAL A 172 -7.12 0.44 13.50
C VAL A 172 -8.56 0.23 13.96
N GLY A 173 -9.56 0.61 13.16
CA GLY A 173 -10.97 0.37 13.45
C GLY A 173 -11.36 -1.11 13.37
N MET A 174 -10.77 -1.86 12.44
CA MET A 174 -11.03 -3.29 12.25
C MET A 174 -10.41 -4.15 13.35
N ASN A 175 -9.17 -3.90 13.76
CA ASN A 175 -8.39 -4.84 14.58
C ASN A 175 -9.10 -5.29 15.88
N PRO A 176 -9.82 -4.44 16.63
CA PRO A 176 -10.59 -4.87 17.80
C PRO A 176 -11.75 -5.83 17.48
N GLN A 177 -12.25 -5.84 16.24
CA GLN A 177 -13.35 -6.68 15.77
C GLN A 177 -12.90 -8.05 15.29
N LEU A 178 -11.61 -8.25 15.02
CA LEU A 178 -11.06 -9.51 14.52
C LEU A 178 -10.96 -10.57 15.61
N LYS A 179 -11.49 -11.76 15.31
CA LYS A 179 -11.57 -12.91 16.22
C LYS A 179 -10.60 -14.02 15.84
N GLY A 180 -10.47 -14.32 14.54
CA GLY A 180 -9.58 -15.35 14.02
C GLY A 180 -8.11 -14.98 14.23
N TYR A 181 -7.30 -15.95 14.66
CA TYR A 181 -5.88 -15.71 14.93
C TYR A 181 -5.11 -15.26 13.68
N ALA A 182 -5.30 -15.98 12.57
CA ALA A 182 -4.65 -15.68 11.30
C ALA A 182 -5.16 -14.38 10.65
N ALA A 183 -6.41 -13.96 10.91
CA ALA A 183 -6.89 -12.69 10.39
C ALA A 183 -6.26 -11.50 11.12
N LYS A 184 -5.84 -11.69 12.37
CA LYS A 184 -5.34 -10.65 13.27
C LYS A 184 -3.82 -10.44 13.21
N HIS A 185 -3.08 -11.41 12.67
CA HIS A 185 -1.61 -11.49 12.67
C HIS A 185 -1.09 -11.92 11.31
#